data_AF-A0A660QBY6-F1
#
_entry.id   AF-A0A660QBY6-F1
#
_cell.length_a   1.000
_cell.length_b   1.000
_cell.length_c   1.000
_cell.angle_alpha   90.00
_cell.angle_beta   90.00
_cell.angle_gamma   90.00
#
_symmetry.space_group_name_H-M   'P 1'
#
loop_
_entity.id
_entity.type
_entity.pdbx_description
1 polymer ?
#
loop_
_entity_poly.entity_id
_entity_poly.type
_entity_poly.pdbx_seq_one_letter_code
_entity_poly.pdbx_strand_id
1 'polypeptide(L)'
;EMYILGKKSIYPDYDDWAIVMKMRSGIIGTFTSCAHASWMIPFEKVEIYGEHMMISNDEMEAIHFCKGLGKEVESHDYTKVDFKEKWGYIKEDRIFIDCIRAGKTPPVTITDGVRVIEIIDACYRAVESGNPIIKMEG
;
A
#
# COMPACT_ATOMS: atom_id res chain seq x y z
N GLU A 1 -6.74 4.76 14.13
CA GLU A 1 -5.85 4.33 15.23
C GLU A 1 -4.84 3.35 14.65
N MET A 2 -3.58 3.44 15.05
CA MET A 2 -2.52 2.57 14.55
C MET A 2 -1.65 2.06 15.71
N TYR A 3 -1.21 0.82 15.61
CA TYR A 3 -0.20 0.21 16.47
C TYR A 3 1.03 -0.08 15.62
N ILE A 4 2.17 0.49 16.00
CA ILE A 4 3.40 0.52 15.19
C ILE A 4 4.51 -0.21 15.92
N LEU A 5 5.17 -1.12 15.21
CA LEU A 5 6.45 -1.69 15.58
C LEU A 5 7.46 -1.33 14.49
N GLY A 6 8.59 -0.78 14.90
CA GLY A 6 9.72 -0.50 14.02
C GLY A 6 11.00 -1.01 14.67
N LYS A 7 11.92 -1.55 13.87
CA LYS A 7 13.21 -2.05 14.34
C LYS A 7 14.32 -1.57 13.40
N LYS A 8 15.46 -1.26 13.98
CA LYS A 8 16.75 -1.12 13.29
C LYS A 8 17.47 -2.47 13.39
N SER A 9 17.57 -3.19 12.29
CA SER A 9 18.07 -4.56 12.25
C SER A 9 19.48 -4.63 11.68
N ILE A 10 19.64 -4.31 10.40
CA ILE A 10 20.89 -4.37 9.63
C ILE A 10 21.45 -2.97 9.37
N TYR A 11 20.58 -1.99 9.13
CA TYR A 11 20.98 -0.62 8.80
C TYR A 11 20.90 0.33 10.01
N PRO A 12 21.56 1.51 9.93
CA PRO A 12 21.46 2.55 10.97
C PRO A 12 20.05 3.15 11.13
N ASP A 13 19.22 3.00 10.10
CA ASP A 13 17.83 3.45 10.04
C ASP A 13 16.86 2.30 10.32
N TYR A 14 15.59 2.65 10.57
CA TYR A 14 14.54 1.64 10.73
C TYR A 14 14.30 0.92 9.41
N ASP A 15 14.56 -0.39 9.40
CA ASP A 15 14.55 -1.23 8.21
C ASP A 15 13.51 -2.35 8.26
N ASP A 16 12.90 -2.56 9.43
CA ASP A 16 11.76 -3.47 9.62
C ASP A 16 10.58 -2.71 10.23
N TRP A 17 9.40 -2.88 9.65
CA TRP A 17 8.16 -2.27 10.11
C TRP A 17 7.01 -3.27 10.13
N ALA A 18 6.21 -3.22 11.19
CA ALA A 18 4.92 -3.89 11.28
C ALA A 18 3.90 -2.93 11.86
N ILE A 19 2.80 -2.73 11.14
CA ILE A 19 1.78 -1.73 11.41
C ILE A 19 0.43 -2.41 11.38
N VAL A 20 -0.35 -2.25 12.44
CA VAL A 20 -1.77 -2.60 12.47
C VAL A 20 -2.57 -1.30 12.53
N MET A 21 -3.54 -1.13 11.65
CA MET A 21 -4.33 0.10 11.58
C MET A 21 -5.82 -0.19 11.53
N LYS A 22 -6.61 0.63 12.23
CA LYS A 22 -8.06 0.71 12.09
C LYS A 22 -8.43 2.05 11.46
N MET A 23 -9.04 1.97 10.28
CA MET A 23 -9.55 3.11 9.53
C MET A 23 -10.86 3.64 10.14
N ARG A 24 -11.25 4.87 9.79
CA ARG A 24 -12.53 5.47 10.23
C ARG A 24 -13.74 4.64 9.79
N SER A 25 -13.67 4.02 8.62
CA SER A 25 -14.69 3.13 8.08
C SER A 25 -14.87 1.83 8.89
N GLY A 26 -13.97 1.54 9.83
CA GLY A 26 -13.92 0.27 10.57
C GLY A 26 -13.09 -0.81 9.90
N ILE A 27 -12.60 -0.57 8.66
CA ILE A 27 -11.66 -1.47 7.98
C ILE A 27 -10.38 -1.59 8.81
N ILE A 28 -9.89 -2.82 8.92
CA ILE A 28 -8.63 -3.16 9.58
C ILE A 28 -7.61 -3.47 8.50
N GLY A 29 -6.41 -2.90 8.62
CA GLY A 29 -5.28 -3.16 7.74
C GLY A 29 -4.05 -3.59 8.52
N THR A 30 -3.23 -4.41 7.89
CA THR A 30 -1.89 -4.76 8.35
C THR A 30 -0.90 -4.39 7.25
N PHE A 31 0.19 -3.73 7.64
CA PHE A 31 1.29 -3.39 6.74
C PHE A 31 2.59 -3.89 7.34
N THR A 32 3.37 -4.60 6.53
CA THR A 32 4.69 -5.12 6.92
C THR A 32 5.70 -4.78 5.85
N SER A 33 6.88 -4.33 6.25
CA SER A 33 7.97 -4.01 5.33
C SER A 33 9.31 -4.42 5.92
N CYS A 34 10.21 -4.88 5.06
CA CYS A 34 11.58 -5.26 5.37
C CYS A 34 12.49 -4.75 4.25
N ALA A 35 13.35 -3.77 4.56
CA ALA A 35 14.20 -3.11 3.58
C ALA A 35 15.44 -3.93 3.19
N HIS A 36 15.67 -5.09 3.81
CA HIS A 36 16.87 -5.90 3.59
C HIS A 36 16.60 -7.33 3.09
N ALA A 37 15.34 -7.67 2.78
CA ALA A 37 14.94 -9.01 2.34
C ALA A 37 14.06 -9.04 1.07
N SER A 38 14.03 -7.97 0.28
CA SER A 38 13.14 -7.81 -0.89
C SER A 38 13.57 -8.57 -2.16
N TRP A 39 14.38 -9.62 -2.03
CA TRP A 39 14.98 -10.35 -3.15
C TRP A 39 14.17 -11.58 -3.58
N MET A 40 13.10 -11.92 -2.83
CA MET A 40 12.17 -12.99 -3.15
C MET A 40 10.84 -12.38 -3.58
N ILE A 41 10.43 -12.64 -4.83
CA ILE A 41 9.13 -12.23 -5.35
C ILE A 41 8.05 -13.18 -4.80
N PRO A 42 6.87 -12.68 -4.39
CA PRO A 42 6.47 -11.26 -4.38
C PRO A 42 6.99 -10.52 -3.15
N PHE A 43 7.59 -9.34 -3.36
CA PHE A 43 7.96 -8.40 -2.31
C PHE A 43 6.94 -7.26 -2.15
N GLU A 44 6.12 -6.95 -3.16
CA GLU A 44 4.93 -6.09 -3.04
C GLU A 44 3.65 -6.91 -3.17
N LYS A 45 3.03 -7.22 -2.02
CA LYS A 45 1.80 -8.00 -1.95
C LYS A 45 0.71 -7.25 -1.20
N VAL A 46 -0.48 -7.29 -1.76
CA VAL A 46 -1.73 -6.73 -1.24
C VAL A 46 -2.78 -7.83 -1.24
N GLU A 47 -3.44 -7.98 -0.10
CA GLU A 47 -4.58 -8.89 0.05
C GLU A 47 -5.77 -8.10 0.60
N ILE A 48 -6.91 -8.24 -0.06
CA ILE A 48 -8.16 -7.58 0.32
C ILE A 48 -9.21 -8.65 0.60
N TYR A 49 -9.74 -8.63 1.81
CA TYR A 49 -10.77 -9.55 2.27
C TYR A 49 -12.09 -8.81 2.40
N GLY A 50 -13.09 -9.26 1.66
CA GLY A 50 -14.46 -8.76 1.73
C GLY A 50 -15.41 -9.80 2.29
N GLU A 51 -16.70 -9.50 2.23
CA GLU A 51 -17.75 -10.46 2.58
C GLU A 51 -17.70 -11.66 1.62
N HIS A 52 -17.18 -12.79 2.10
CA HIS A 52 -17.04 -14.03 1.34
C HIS A 52 -16.27 -13.89 0.02
N MET A 53 -15.37 -12.90 -0.11
CA MET A 53 -14.53 -12.71 -1.29
C MET A 53 -13.11 -12.31 -0.93
N MET A 54 -12.18 -12.58 -1.84
CA MET A 54 -10.77 -12.23 -1.69
C MET A 54 -10.19 -11.71 -3.00
N ILE A 55 -9.36 -10.69 -2.91
CA ILE A 55 -8.49 -10.22 -3.99
C ILE A 55 -7.05 -10.30 -3.50
N SER A 56 -6.15 -10.77 -4.36
CA SER A 56 -4.72 -10.76 -4.09
C SER A 56 -3.93 -10.53 -5.37
N ASN A 57 -2.71 -10.02 -5.23
CA ASN A 57 -1.76 -9.94 -6.34
C ASN A 57 -0.51 -10.78 -6.05
N ASP A 58 0.14 -11.19 -7.14
CA ASP A 58 1.50 -11.71 -7.14
C ASP A 58 2.39 -10.62 -7.78
N GLU A 59 2.93 -9.73 -6.94
CA GLU A 59 3.71 -8.58 -7.38
C GLU A 59 2.90 -7.73 -8.38
N MET A 60 3.59 -7.08 -9.31
CA MET A 60 2.97 -6.42 -10.46
C MET A 60 2.64 -7.41 -11.59
N GLU A 61 2.73 -8.73 -11.38
CA GLU A 61 2.67 -9.73 -12.46
C GLU A 61 1.29 -10.36 -12.64
N ALA A 62 0.52 -10.55 -11.57
CA ALA A 62 -0.81 -11.13 -11.67
C ALA A 62 -1.76 -10.61 -10.59
N ILE A 63 -3.06 -10.63 -10.88
CA ILE A 63 -4.12 -10.34 -9.92
C ILE A 63 -5.14 -11.47 -9.94
N HIS A 64 -5.57 -11.90 -8.75
CA HIS A 64 -6.51 -12.99 -8.53
C HIS A 64 -7.74 -12.51 -7.78
N PHE A 65 -8.91 -12.95 -8.22
CA PHE A 65 -10.21 -12.62 -7.65
C PHE A 65 -11.00 -13.89 -7.35
N CYS A 66 -11.29 -14.14 -6.08
CA CYS A 66 -12.15 -15.23 -5.63
C CYS A 66 -13.46 -14.67 -5.08
N LYS A 67 -14.58 -15.02 -5.73
CA LYS A 67 -15.93 -14.51 -5.40
C LYS A 67 -16.74 -15.47 -4.49
N GLY A 68 -16.05 -16.34 -3.76
CA GLY A 68 -16.64 -17.21 -2.74
C GLY A 68 -16.33 -18.69 -2.88
N LEU A 69 -16.79 -19.48 -1.90
CA LEU A 69 -16.53 -20.92 -1.85
C LEU A 69 -17.15 -21.64 -3.06
N GLY A 70 -16.36 -22.53 -3.69
CA GLY A 70 -16.79 -23.28 -4.87
C GLY A 70 -16.97 -22.43 -6.13
N LYS A 71 -16.53 -21.16 -6.11
CA LYS A 71 -16.46 -20.31 -7.30
C LYS A 71 -15.09 -20.45 -7.95
N GLU A 72 -15.08 -20.27 -9.26
CA GLU A 72 -13.85 -20.17 -10.03
C GLU A 72 -13.07 -18.92 -9.60
N VAL A 73 -11.74 -19.04 -9.60
CA VAL A 73 -10.84 -17.92 -9.37
C VAL A 73 -10.54 -17.26 -10.71
N GLU A 74 -10.91 -15.99 -10.85
CA GLU A 74 -10.57 -15.17 -12.00
C GLU A 74 -9.15 -14.63 -11.83
N SER A 75 -8.28 -14.86 -12.81
CA SER A 75 -6.87 -14.43 -12.75
C SER A 75 -6.50 -13.66 -14.01
N HIS A 76 -5.77 -12.57 -13.85
CA HIS A 76 -5.24 -11.76 -14.95
C HIS A 76 -3.71 -11.76 -14.87
N ASP A 77 -3.05 -12.16 -15.96
CA ASP A 77 -1.59 -12.27 -16.09
C ASP A 77 -1.06 -11.08 -16.89
N TYR A 78 -0.07 -10.40 -16.33
CA TYR A 78 0.60 -9.22 -16.85
C TYR A 78 2.11 -9.44 -17.08
N THR A 79 2.59 -10.68 -17.03
CA THR A 79 4.02 -11.04 -17.17
C THR A 79 4.67 -10.61 -18.48
N LYS A 80 3.86 -10.39 -19.53
CA LYS A 80 4.30 -9.92 -20.85
C LYS A 80 3.94 -8.47 -21.14
N VAL A 81 3.32 -7.78 -20.20
CA VAL A 81 3.00 -6.35 -20.33
C VAL A 81 4.26 -5.53 -20.02
N ASP A 82 4.49 -4.48 -20.80
CA ASP A 82 5.62 -3.58 -20.59
C ASP A 82 5.56 -2.96 -19.20
N PHE A 83 6.72 -2.85 -18.53
CA PHE A 83 6.78 -2.39 -17.15
C PHE A 83 6.21 -0.97 -16.99
N LYS A 84 6.30 -0.10 -18.01
CA LYS A 84 5.76 1.27 -17.92
C LYS A 84 4.25 1.30 -17.89
N GLU A 85 3.61 0.34 -18.54
CA GLU A 85 2.16 0.17 -18.48
C GLU A 85 1.76 -0.50 -17.17
N LYS A 86 2.46 -1.58 -16.83
CA LYS A 86 2.20 -2.42 -15.67
C LYS A 86 2.36 -1.67 -14.34
N TRP A 87 3.40 -0.85 -14.22
CA TRP A 87 3.67 -0.01 -13.04
C TRP A 87 2.84 1.29 -13.04
N GLY A 88 2.02 1.50 -14.07
CA GLY A 88 1.08 2.61 -14.12
C GLY A 88 1.63 3.93 -14.65
N TYR A 89 2.93 4.06 -14.99
CA TYR A 89 3.52 5.30 -15.50
C TYR A 89 2.77 5.87 -16.71
N ILE A 90 2.43 5.03 -17.69
CA ILE A 90 1.67 5.47 -18.88
C ILE A 90 0.30 6.04 -18.47
N LYS A 91 -0.35 5.42 -17.49
CA LYS A 91 -1.67 5.83 -16.99
C LYS A 91 -1.57 7.13 -16.19
N GLU A 92 -0.57 7.24 -15.31
CA GLU A 92 -0.30 8.43 -14.51
C GLU A 92 -0.01 9.65 -15.39
N ASP A 93 0.92 9.53 -16.35
CA ASP A 93 1.26 10.60 -17.29
C ASP A 93 0.03 11.10 -18.07
N ARG A 94 -0.80 10.16 -18.54
CA ARG A 94 -2.04 10.50 -19.26
C ARG A 94 -3.00 11.26 -18.37
N ILE A 95 -3.24 10.78 -17.15
CA ILE A 95 -4.12 11.46 -16.17
C ILE A 95 -3.61 12.87 -15.90
N PHE A 96 -2.30 13.03 -15.70
CA PHE A 96 -1.67 14.33 -15.47
C PHE A 96 -1.90 15.30 -16.63
N ILE A 97 -1.57 14.88 -17.85
CA ILE A 97 -1.75 15.69 -19.08
C ILE A 97 -3.24 16.06 -19.26
N ASP A 98 -4.15 15.11 -19.08
CA ASP A 98 -5.58 15.34 -19.24
C ASP A 98 -6.12 16.33 -18.21
N CYS A 99 -5.65 16.27 -16.96
CA CYS A 99 -6.00 17.22 -15.92
C CYS A 99 -5.53 18.64 -16.26
N ILE A 100 -4.29 18.79 -16.77
CA ILE A 100 -3.78 20.09 -17.22
C ILE A 100 -4.66 20.64 -18.35
N ARG A 101 -4.92 19.84 -19.38
CA ARG A 101 -5.67 20.27 -20.56
C ARG A 101 -7.11 20.65 -20.22
N ALA A 102 -7.73 19.93 -19.28
CA ALA A 102 -9.12 20.15 -18.88
C ALA A 102 -9.28 21.12 -17.70
N GLY A 103 -8.18 21.60 -17.10
CA GLY A 103 -8.22 22.41 -15.88
C GLY A 103 -8.86 21.67 -14.69
N LYS A 104 -8.66 20.35 -14.59
CA LYS A 104 -9.24 19.50 -13.54
C LYS A 104 -8.21 19.20 -12.45
N THR A 105 -8.70 18.93 -11.25
CA THR A 105 -7.88 18.43 -10.15
C THR A 105 -7.50 16.96 -10.40
N PRO A 106 -6.21 16.59 -10.28
CA PRO A 106 -5.79 15.20 -10.39
C PRO A 106 -6.32 14.34 -9.22
N PRO A 107 -6.39 13.01 -9.39
CA PRO A 107 -6.90 12.10 -8.36
C PRO A 107 -6.00 12.02 -7.11
N VAL A 108 -4.71 12.36 -7.25
CA VAL A 108 -3.76 12.51 -6.14
C VAL A 108 -3.28 13.94 -6.15
N THR A 109 -3.36 14.59 -4.99
CA THR A 109 -3.10 16.01 -4.80
C THR A 109 -2.00 16.24 -3.77
N ILE A 110 -1.62 17.52 -3.60
CA ILE A 110 -0.68 17.93 -2.54
C ILE A 110 -1.18 17.53 -1.17
N THR A 111 -2.50 17.60 -0.92
CA THR A 111 -3.09 17.25 0.38
C THR A 111 -2.90 15.76 0.69
N ASP A 112 -3.01 14.89 -0.32
CA ASP A 112 -2.75 13.45 -0.16
C ASP A 112 -1.28 13.21 0.18
N GLY A 113 -0.36 13.91 -0.49
CA GLY A 113 1.07 13.84 -0.22
C GLY A 113 1.44 14.30 1.20
N VAL A 114 0.89 15.43 1.66
CA VAL A 114 1.08 15.94 3.03
C VAL A 114 0.57 14.92 4.05
N ARG A 115 -0.61 14.33 3.81
CA ARG A 115 -1.21 13.34 4.72
C ARG A 115 -0.33 12.10 4.87
N VAL A 116 0.30 11.63 3.80
CA VAL A 116 1.22 10.49 3.86
C VAL A 116 2.46 10.83 4.70
N ILE A 117 3.02 12.03 4.53
CA ILE A 117 4.16 12.49 5.34
C ILE A 117 3.79 12.55 6.82
N GLU A 118 2.63 13.10 7.17
CA GLU A 118 2.15 13.14 8.55
C GLU A 118 2.03 11.75 9.18
N ILE A 119 1.56 10.75 8.41
CA ILE A 119 1.47 9.36 8.85
C ILE A 119 2.87 8.80 9.12
N ILE A 120 3.80 9.00 8.18
CA ILE A 120 5.19 8.53 8.30
C ILE A 120 5.83 9.14 9.56
N ASP A 121 5.78 10.46 9.71
CA ASP A 121 6.34 11.16 10.88
C ASP A 121 5.72 10.70 12.20
N ALA A 122 4.43 10.36 12.20
CA ALA A 122 3.78 9.79 13.37
C ALA A 122 4.31 8.38 13.71
N CYS A 123 4.54 7.54 12.69
CA CYS A 123 5.14 6.20 12.86
C CYS A 123 6.54 6.28 13.49
N TYR A 124 7.41 7.16 12.98
CA TYR A 124 8.74 7.35 13.57
C TYR A 124 8.67 7.81 15.02
N ARG A 125 7.86 8.85 15.31
CA ARG A 125 7.68 9.35 16.68
C ARG A 125 7.13 8.29 17.64
N ALA A 126 6.21 7.45 17.20
CA ALA A 126 5.65 6.37 18.01
C ALA A 126 6.73 5.36 18.42
N VAL A 127 7.58 4.94 17.47
CA VAL A 127 8.66 3.99 17.75
C VAL A 127 9.75 4.63 18.63
N GLU A 128 10.16 5.86 18.34
CA GLU A 128 11.22 6.55 19.09
C GLU A 128 10.82 6.89 20.52
N SER A 129 9.53 7.19 20.75
CA SER A 129 9.01 7.48 22.10
C SER A 129 8.74 6.24 22.94
N GLY A 130 8.80 5.04 22.37
CA GLY A 130 8.39 3.79 23.02
C GLY A 130 6.89 3.67 23.25
N ASN A 131 6.08 4.58 22.70
CA ASN A 131 4.62 4.48 22.71
C ASN A 131 4.12 4.10 21.30
N PRO A 132 3.83 2.81 21.06
CA PRO A 132 3.54 2.32 19.70
C PRO A 132 2.15 2.74 19.19
N ILE A 133 1.33 3.43 19.99
CA ILE A 133 -0.06 3.75 19.64
C ILE A 133 -0.17 5.17 19.09
N ILE A 134 -0.66 5.28 17.86
CA ILE A 134 -1.00 6.55 17.22
C ILE A 134 -2.53 6.69 17.14
N LYS A 135 -3.03 7.78 17.71
CA LYS A 135 -4.39 8.26 17.48
C LYS A 135 -4.32 9.44 16.55
N MET A 136 -4.62 9.21 15.27
CA MET A 136 -4.77 10.30 14.32
C MET A 136 -6.12 10.97 14.54
N GLU A 137 -6.10 12.24 14.94
CA GLU A 137 -7.29 13.07 14.93
C GLU A 137 -7.68 13.39 13.47
N GLY A 138 -9.00 13.46 13.27
CA GLY A 138 -9.62 13.55 11.95
C GLY A 138 -9.36 14.86 11.26
#